data_AF-A0A2R6CAG8-F1
#
_entry.id   AF-A0A2R6CAG8-F1
#
_cell.length_a   1.000
_cell.length_b   1.000
_cell.length_c   1.000
_cell.angle_alpha   90.00
_cell.angle_beta   90.00
_cell.angle_gamma   90.00
#
_symmetry.space_group_name_H-M   'P 1'
#
loop_
_entity.id
_entity.type
_entity.pdbx_description
1 polymer ?
#
loop_
_entity_poly.entity_id
_entity_poly.type
_entity_poly.pdbx_seq_one_letter_code
_entity_poly.pdbx_strand_id
1 'polypeptide(L)'
;MDIVSVARQLLEELRSDEALRREFVGEVAARLADDPNMRVLLLNSLITEVTTKRDLELLKADLNKKMDDVSAELNRRIDDVSAELNRRIDDVSAELNRRIDDVSAELNRRIDDVSADMRTYFFGFMGGILATIITVIITKLI
;
A
#
# COMPACT_ATOMS: atom_id res chain seq x y z
N MET A 1 -29.18 -77.55 14.99
CA MET A 1 -28.32 -76.54 14.35
C MET A 1 -28.15 -75.42 15.36
N ASP A 2 -26.91 -75.10 15.74
CA ASP A 2 -26.63 -74.06 16.75
C ASP A 2 -26.66 -72.66 16.10
N ILE A 3 -27.05 -71.62 16.85
CA ILE A 3 -27.10 -70.22 16.44
C ILE A 3 -25.77 -69.76 15.84
N VAL A 4 -24.66 -70.23 16.43
CA VAL A 4 -23.31 -69.91 15.95
C VAL A 4 -23.06 -70.50 14.55
N SER A 5 -23.62 -71.68 14.27
CA SER A 5 -23.52 -72.32 12.96
C SER A 5 -24.31 -71.55 11.90
N VAL A 6 -25.52 -71.08 12.25
CA VAL A 6 -26.37 -70.29 11.35
C VAL A 6 -25.71 -68.94 11.03
N ALA A 7 -25.17 -68.25 12.03
CA ALA A 7 -24.50 -66.96 11.84
C ALA A 7 -23.26 -67.06 10.95
N ARG A 8 -22.45 -68.13 11.11
CA ARG A 8 -21.29 -68.37 10.25
C ARG A 8 -21.69 -68.66 8.80
N GLN A 9 -22.73 -69.45 8.60
CA GLN A 9 -23.23 -69.76 7.27
C GLN A 9 -23.73 -68.50 6.54
N LEU A 10 -24.52 -67.66 7.23
CA LEU A 10 -24.99 -66.39 6.68
C LEU A 10 -23.82 -65.45 6.31
N LEU A 11 -22.77 -65.38 7.14
CA LEU A 11 -21.57 -64.60 6.83
C LEU A 11 -20.82 -65.12 5.59
N GLU A 12 -20.79 -66.44 5.39
CA GLU A 12 -20.14 -67.06 4.24
C GLU A 12 -20.93 -66.81 2.94
N GLU A 13 -22.27 -66.87 3.02
CA GLU A 13 -23.18 -66.55 1.92
C GLU A 13 -23.08 -65.06 1.55
N LEU A 14 -23.08 -64.14 2.52
CA LEU A 14 -22.88 -62.70 2.29
C LEU A 14 -21.48 -62.36 1.73
N ARG A 15 -20.46 -63.19 2.02
CA ARG A 15 -19.11 -63.02 1.44
C ARG A 15 -19.08 -63.47 -0.02
N SER A 16 -19.72 -64.59 -0.33
CA SER A 16 -19.63 -65.25 -1.64
C SER A 16 -20.59 -64.67 -2.67
N ASP A 17 -21.76 -64.16 -2.24
CA ASP A 17 -22.80 -63.61 -3.11
C ASP A 17 -22.86 -62.07 -3.01
N GLU A 18 -22.51 -61.39 -4.11
CA GLU A 18 -22.55 -59.93 -4.18
C GLU A 18 -23.98 -59.36 -4.21
N ALA A 19 -24.93 -60.05 -4.85
CA ALA A 19 -26.30 -59.59 -4.96
C ALA A 19 -26.99 -59.63 -3.60
N LEU A 20 -26.86 -60.76 -2.89
CA LEU A 20 -27.36 -60.93 -1.54
C LEU A 20 -26.73 -59.92 -0.57
N ARG A 21 -25.42 -59.69 -0.67
CA ARG A 21 -24.73 -58.68 0.14
C ARG A 21 -25.26 -57.27 -0.11
N ARG A 22 -25.51 -56.88 -1.36
CA ARG A 22 -26.06 -55.56 -1.70
C ARG A 22 -27.47 -55.40 -1.19
N GLU A 23 -28.32 -56.41 -1.34
CA GLU A 23 -29.69 -56.42 -0.83
C GLU A 23 -29.70 -56.24 0.69
N PHE A 24 -28.91 -57.06 1.40
CA PHE A 24 -28.77 -56.97 2.86
C PHE A 24 -28.26 -55.59 3.32
N VAL A 25 -27.23 -55.04 2.67
CA VAL A 25 -26.72 -53.70 2.98
C VAL A 25 -27.76 -52.61 2.70
N GLY A 26 -28.54 -52.73 1.62
CA GLY A 26 -29.63 -51.82 1.30
C GLY A 26 -30.73 -51.81 2.36
N GLU A 27 -31.16 -53.00 2.80
CA GLU A 27 -32.15 -53.18 3.86
C GLU A 27 -31.68 -52.55 5.18
N VAL A 28 -30.42 -52.81 5.56
CA VAL A 28 -29.80 -52.24 6.76
C VAL A 28 -29.68 -50.71 6.64
N ALA A 29 -29.21 -50.19 5.51
CA ALA A 29 -29.07 -48.75 5.29
C ALA A 29 -30.42 -48.03 5.34
N ALA A 30 -31.47 -48.59 4.72
CA ALA A 30 -32.81 -48.04 4.78
C ALA A 30 -33.32 -47.98 6.23
N ARG A 31 -33.11 -49.04 7.00
CA ARG A 31 -33.55 -49.11 8.40
C ARG A 31 -32.76 -48.17 9.32
N LEU A 32 -31.46 -48.00 9.07
CA LEU A 32 -30.61 -47.01 9.74
C LEU A 32 -31.04 -45.57 9.43
N ALA A 33 -31.51 -45.31 8.21
CA ALA A 33 -31.98 -44.00 7.78
C ALA A 33 -33.38 -43.65 8.31
N ASP A 34 -34.24 -44.65 8.55
CA ASP A 34 -35.58 -44.43 9.10
C ASP A 34 -35.60 -44.28 10.63
N ASP A 35 -34.68 -44.94 11.36
CA ASP A 35 -34.62 -44.86 12.82
C ASP A 35 -34.00 -43.51 13.29
N PRO A 36 -34.75 -42.67 14.03
CA PRO A 36 -34.26 -41.38 14.52
C PRO A 36 -33.05 -41.49 15.45
N ASN A 37 -32.94 -42.53 16.27
CA ASN A 37 -31.81 -42.70 17.20
C ASN A 37 -30.55 -43.09 16.43
N MET A 38 -30.66 -43.96 15.43
CA MET A 38 -29.53 -44.31 14.57
C MET A 38 -29.07 -43.12 13.73
N ARG A 39 -29.99 -42.32 13.21
CA ARG A 39 -29.66 -41.07 12.51
C ARG A 39 -28.89 -40.09 13.40
N VAL A 40 -29.31 -39.91 14.64
CA VAL A 40 -28.61 -39.02 15.59
C VAL A 40 -27.21 -39.55 15.89
N LEU A 41 -27.05 -40.88 16.07
CA LEU A 41 -25.74 -41.50 16.28
C LEU A 41 -24.79 -41.25 15.09
N LEU A 42 -25.28 -41.46 13.87
CA LEU A 42 -24.51 -41.22 12.64
C LEU A 42 -24.17 -39.74 12.45
N LEU A 43 -25.11 -38.84 12.70
CA LEU A 43 -24.87 -37.39 12.63
C LEU A 43 -23.84 -36.95 13.67
N ASN A 44 -23.90 -37.47 14.90
CA ASN A 44 -22.92 -37.15 15.95
C ASN A 44 -21.51 -37.63 15.60
N SER A 45 -21.37 -38.77 14.91
CA SER A 45 -20.06 -39.22 14.42
C SER A 45 -19.52 -38.37 13.26
N LEU A 46 -20.39 -37.81 12.41
CA LEU A 46 -19.99 -37.03 11.25
C LEU A 46 -19.78 -35.54 11.55
N ILE A 47 -20.54 -34.97 12.49
CA ILE A 47 -20.52 -33.53 12.77
C ILE A 47 -19.18 -33.06 13.35
N THR A 48 -18.39 -33.96 13.92
CA THR A 48 -17.03 -33.68 14.40
C THR A 48 -16.00 -33.59 13.27
N GLU A 49 -16.29 -34.16 12.11
CA GLU A 49 -15.37 -34.22 10.96
C GLU A 49 -15.73 -33.23 9.85
N VAL A 50 -16.97 -32.72 9.84
CA VAL A 50 -17.50 -31.87 8.77
C VAL A 50 -17.49 -30.40 9.18
N THR A 51 -17.00 -29.54 8.29
CA THR A 51 -17.14 -28.08 8.43
C THR A 51 -18.60 -27.67 8.21
N THR A 52 -19.17 -26.96 9.18
CA THR A 52 -20.56 -26.52 9.10
C THR A 52 -20.68 -25.20 8.34
N LYS A 53 -21.91 -24.87 7.91
CA LYS A 53 -22.21 -23.54 7.36
C LYS A 53 -21.84 -22.42 8.35
N ARG A 54 -22.01 -22.66 9.65
CA ARG A 54 -21.66 -21.69 10.71
C ARG A 54 -20.16 -21.37 10.67
N ASP A 55 -19.32 -22.38 10.51
CA ASP A 55 -17.86 -22.23 10.47
C ASP A 55 -17.43 -21.44 9.24
N LEU A 56 -18.06 -21.70 8.08
CA LEU A 56 -17.82 -20.94 6.85
C LEU A 56 -18.22 -19.47 6.98
N GLU A 57 -19.36 -19.17 7.61
CA GLU A 57 -19.77 -17.77 7.85
C GLU A 57 -18.84 -17.06 8.83
N LEU A 58 -18.34 -17.75 9.87
CA LEU A 58 -17.34 -17.19 10.78
C LEU A 58 -16.02 -16.90 10.05
N LEU A 59 -15.55 -17.84 9.23
CA LEU A 59 -14.34 -17.66 8.42
C LEU A 59 -14.50 -16.50 7.44
N LYS A 60 -15.64 -16.39 6.76
CA LYS A 60 -15.95 -15.28 5.86
C LYS A 60 -15.95 -13.94 6.58
N ALA A 61 -16.53 -13.87 7.77
CA ALA A 61 -16.53 -12.66 8.58
C ALA A 61 -15.10 -12.27 9.02
N ASP A 62 -14.28 -13.23 9.44
CA ASP A 62 -12.88 -12.99 9.80
C ASP A 62 -12.05 -12.50 8.60
N LEU A 63 -12.25 -13.11 7.43
CA LEU A 63 -11.59 -12.70 6.19
C LEU A 63 -11.99 -11.28 5.78
N ASN A 64 -13.29 -10.95 5.82
CA ASN A 64 -13.76 -9.60 5.51
C ASN A 64 -13.14 -8.57 6.48
N LYS A 65 -13.12 -8.87 7.77
CA LYS A 65 -12.50 -7.99 8.76
C LYS A 65 -11.01 -7.78 8.48
N LYS A 66 -10.27 -8.85 8.18
CA LYS A 66 -8.85 -8.75 7.81
C LYS A 66 -8.64 -7.93 6.53
N MET A 67 -9.53 -8.05 5.54
CA MET A 67 -9.49 -7.22 4.34
C MET A 67 -9.72 -5.75 4.67
N ASP A 68 -10.72 -5.44 5.49
CA ASP A 68 -11.01 -4.06 5.92
C ASP A 68 -9.83 -3.45 6.69
N ASP A 69 -9.23 -4.22 7.60
CA ASP A 69 -8.05 -3.80 8.38
C ASP A 69 -6.85 -3.51 7.45
N VAL A 70 -6.60 -4.38 6.45
CA VAL A 70 -5.54 -4.18 5.45
C VAL A 70 -5.82 -2.95 4.58
N SER A 71 -7.06 -2.75 4.13
CA SER A 71 -7.44 -1.57 3.35
C SER A 71 -7.27 -0.27 4.14
N ALA A 72 -7.65 -0.27 5.42
CA ALA A 72 -7.46 0.89 6.30
C ALA A 72 -5.97 1.21 6.53
N GLU A 73 -5.13 0.19 6.70
CA GLU A 73 -3.68 0.35 6.84
C GLU A 73 -3.04 0.92 5.58
N LEU A 74 -3.43 0.41 4.40
CA LEU A 74 -2.93 0.92 3.12
C LEU A 74 -3.31 2.38 2.89
N ASN A 75 -4.56 2.76 3.20
CA ASN A 75 -5.00 4.15 3.08
C ASN A 75 -4.18 5.07 4.00
N ARG A 76 -3.96 4.68 5.27
CA ARG A 76 -3.12 5.47 6.19
C ARG A 76 -1.69 5.64 5.66
N ARG A 77 -1.09 4.58 5.12
CA ARG A 77 0.25 4.64 4.52
C ARG A 77 0.30 5.55 3.29
N ILE A 78 -0.75 5.57 2.47
CA ILE A 78 -0.86 6.47 1.32
C ILE A 78 -0.91 7.92 1.81
N ASP A 79 -1.76 8.22 2.79
CA ASP A 79 -1.89 9.56 3.36
C ASP A 79 -0.57 10.07 3.96
N ASP A 80 0.14 9.21 4.70
CA ASP A 80 1.45 9.53 5.28
C ASP A 80 2.50 9.86 4.20
N VAL A 81 2.56 9.05 3.13
CA VAL A 81 3.47 9.29 2.00
C VAL A 81 3.11 10.58 1.27
N SER A 82 1.83 10.84 1.04
CA SER A 82 1.37 12.08 0.42
C SER A 82 1.72 13.32 1.25
N ALA A 83 1.55 13.24 2.57
CA ALA A 83 1.92 14.34 3.48
C ALA A 83 3.43 14.59 3.46
N GLU A 84 4.25 13.53 3.47
CA GLU A 84 5.70 13.66 3.40
C GLU A 84 6.19 14.24 2.08
N LEU A 85 5.61 13.81 0.96
CA LEU A 85 5.93 14.38 -0.36
C LEU A 85 5.58 15.87 -0.43
N ASN A 86 4.43 16.29 0.11
CA ASN A 86 4.05 17.70 0.16
C ASN A 86 5.06 18.54 0.97
N ARG A 87 5.47 18.07 2.16
CA ARG A 87 6.50 18.77 2.95
C ARG A 87 7.81 18.93 2.18
N ARG A 88 8.26 17.86 1.51
CA ARG A 88 9.48 17.90 0.70
C ARG A 88 9.39 18.88 -0.47
N ILE A 89 8.21 19.00 -1.10
CA ILE A 89 7.96 19.98 -2.16
C ILE A 89 8.02 21.40 -1.59
N ASP A 90 7.41 21.64 -0.44
CA ASP A 90 7.43 22.96 0.22
C ASP A 90 8.86 23.36 0.62
N ASP A 91 9.64 22.43 1.18
CA ASP A 91 11.04 22.66 1.56
C ASP A 91 11.90 23.01 0.33
N VAL A 92 11.76 22.26 -0.76
CA VAL A 92 12.48 22.54 -2.02
C VAL A 92 12.06 23.89 -2.60
N SER A 93 10.78 24.22 -2.55
CA SER A 93 10.26 25.50 -3.05
C SER A 93 10.81 26.68 -2.23
N ALA A 94 10.84 26.55 -0.91
CA ALA A 94 11.42 27.56 -0.03
C ALA A 94 12.92 27.75 -0.28
N GLU A 95 13.66 26.66 -0.47
CA GLU A 95 15.10 26.72 -0.76
C GLU A 95 15.38 27.36 -2.12
N LEU A 96 14.59 27.03 -3.15
CA LEU A 96 14.72 27.67 -4.45
C LEU A 96 14.44 29.18 -4.38
N ASN A 97 13.42 29.61 -3.63
CA ASN A 97 13.12 31.03 -3.44
C ASN A 97 14.29 31.77 -2.77
N ARG A 98 14.87 31.22 -1.69
CA ARG A 98 16.06 31.82 -1.05
C ARG A 98 17.22 31.97 -2.02
N ARG A 99 17.50 30.93 -2.82
CA ARG A 99 18.57 30.98 -3.83
C ARG A 99 18.31 32.03 -4.90
N ILE A 100 17.06 32.23 -5.31
CA ILE A 100 16.69 33.29 -6.26
C ILE A 100 16.90 34.67 -5.64
N ASP A 101 16.51 34.85 -4.38
CA ASP A 101 16.70 36.11 -3.65
C ASP A 101 18.20 36.44 -3.50
N ASP A 102 19.02 35.45 -3.12
CA ASP A 102 20.47 35.61 -2.99
C ASP A 102 21.13 36.00 -4.31
N VAL A 103 20.78 35.31 -5.40
CA VAL A 103 21.28 35.64 -6.75
C VAL A 103 20.84 37.04 -7.18
N SER A 104 19.60 37.42 -6.88
CA SER A 104 19.07 38.74 -7.22
C SER A 104 19.78 39.84 -6.44
N ALA A 105 20.03 39.62 -5.15
CA ALA A 105 20.79 40.55 -4.31
C ALA A 105 22.23 40.71 -4.81
N GLU A 106 22.89 39.60 -5.18
CA GLU A 106 24.25 39.65 -5.71
C GLU A 106 24.33 40.36 -7.06
N LEU A 107 23.36 40.13 -7.95
CA LEU A 107 23.30 40.82 -9.23
C LEU A 107 23.11 42.33 -9.03
N ASN A 108 22.25 42.75 -8.11
CA ASN A 108 22.04 44.16 -7.79
C ASN A 108 23.34 44.82 -7.28
N ARG A 109 24.09 44.18 -6.38
CA ARG A 109 25.39 44.70 -5.93
C ARG A 109 26.37 44.88 -7.08
N ARG A 110 26.46 43.90 -7.98
CA ARG A 110 27.35 43.99 -9.16
C ARG A 110 26.93 45.12 -10.10
N ILE A 111 25.63 45.37 -10.25
CA ILE A 111 25.10 46.50 -11.04
C ILE A 111 25.47 47.83 -10.37
N ASP A 112 25.34 47.93 -9.05
CA ASP A 112 25.69 49.13 -8.29
C ASP A 112 27.18 49.45 -8.39
N ASP A 113 28.04 48.42 -8.27
CA ASP A 113 29.50 48.54 -8.42
C ASP A 113 29.87 49.03 -9.82
N VAL A 114 29.34 48.41 -10.88
CA VAL A 114 29.57 48.85 -12.27
C VAL A 114 29.08 50.29 -12.47
N SER A 115 27.94 50.66 -11.87
CA SER A 115 27.41 52.02 -11.96
C SER A 115 28.29 53.03 -11.23
N ALA A 116 28.90 52.66 -10.10
CA ALA A 116 29.85 53.48 -9.37
C ALA A 116 31.17 53.67 -10.14
N ASP A 117 31.69 52.59 -10.73
CA ASP A 117 32.87 52.63 -11.59
C ASP A 117 32.65 53.55 -12.79
N MET A 118 31.52 53.39 -13.50
CA MET A 118 31.18 54.24 -14.64
C MET A 118 31.10 55.73 -14.25
N ARG A 119 30.50 56.06 -13.09
CA ARG A 119 30.48 57.44 -12.59
C ARG A 119 31.89 57.97 -12.32
N THR A 120 32.74 57.16 -11.69
CA THR A 120 34.13 57.52 -11.39
C THR A 120 34.91 57.80 -12.66
N TYR A 121 34.84 56.92 -13.66
CA TYR A 121 35.50 57.12 -14.95
C TYR A 121 34.96 58.35 -15.69
N PHE A 122 33.65 58.57 -15.68
CA PHE A 122 33.04 59.75 -16.31
C PHE A 122 33.56 61.06 -15.71
N PHE A 123 33.53 61.21 -14.39
CA PHE A 123 34.02 62.42 -13.74
C PHE A 123 35.54 62.59 -13.86
N GLY A 124 36.31 61.50 -13.76
CA GLY A 124 37.75 61.53 -13.97
C GLY A 124 38.11 62.02 -15.39
N PHE A 125 37.42 61.50 -16.40
CA PHE A 125 37.59 61.93 -17.79
C PHE A 125 37.22 63.40 -17.99
N MET A 126 36.05 63.83 -17.49
CA MET A 126 35.59 65.23 -17.60
C MET A 126 36.52 66.21 -16.88
N GLY A 127 37.03 65.84 -15.70
CA GLY A 127 38.02 66.63 -14.96
C GLY A 127 39.32 66.80 -15.74
N GLY A 128 39.81 65.74 -16.39
CA GLY A 128 40.99 65.80 -17.26
C GLY A 128 40.82 66.73 -18.46
N ILE A 129 39.65 66.68 -19.12
CA ILE A 129 39.31 67.63 -20.20
C ILE A 129 39.30 69.07 -19.68
N LEU A 130 38.62 69.32 -18.57
CA LEU A 130 38.48 70.66 -18.00
C LEU A 130 39.85 71.25 -17.62
N ALA A 131 40.72 70.46 -16.98
CA ALA A 131 42.07 70.87 -16.64
C ALA A 131 42.91 71.24 -17.88
N THR A 132 42.75 70.47 -18.97
CA THR A 132 43.41 70.74 -20.25
C THR A 132 42.93 72.05 -20.85
N ILE A 133 41.61 72.30 -20.87
CA ILE A 133 41.02 73.55 -21.38
C ILE A 133 41.53 74.76 -20.59
N ILE A 134 41.52 74.69 -19.25
CA ILE A 134 42.02 75.77 -18.38
C ILE A 134 43.48 76.07 -18.68
N THR A 135 44.31 75.03 -18.80
CA THR A 135 45.75 75.16 -19.11
C THR A 135 45.97 75.88 -20.45
N VAL A 136 45.22 75.50 -21.49
CA VAL A 136 45.31 76.13 -22.81
C VAL A 136 44.90 77.60 -22.76
N ILE A 137 43.82 77.93 -22.05
CA ILE A 137 43.37 79.33 -21.88
C ILE A 137 44.48 80.16 -21.20
N ILE A 138 45.00 79.70 -20.07
CA ILE A 138 46.05 80.43 -19.32
C ILE A 138 47.31 80.62 -20.17
N THR A 139 47.73 79.60 -20.92
CA THR A 139 48.99 79.64 -21.68
C THR A 139 48.89 80.43 -22.99
N LYS A 140 47.69 80.55 -23.59
CA LYS A 140 47.51 81.19 -24.91
C LYS A 140 46.80 82.56 -24.89
N LEU A 141 46.06 82.91 -23.84
CA LEU A 141 45.31 84.18 -23.75
C LEU A 141 45.95 85.24 -22.83
N ILE A 142 46.87 84.85 -21.94
CA ILE A 142 47.66 85.75 -21.08
C ILE A 142 49.06 85.85 -21.68
#